data_AF-A0A497MY01-F1
#
_entry.id   AF-A0A497MY01-F1
#
_cell.length_a   1.000
_cell.length_b   1.000
_cell.length_c   1.000
_cell.angle_alpha   90.00
_cell.angle_beta   90.00
_cell.angle_gamma   90.00
#
_symmetry.space_group_name_H-M   'P 1'
#
loop_
_entity.id
_entity.type
_entity.pdbx_description
1 polymer ?
#
loop_
_entity_poly.entity_id
_entity_poly.type
_entity_poly.pdbx_seq_one_letter_code
_entity_poly.pdbx_strand_id
1 'polypeptide(L)'
;MSQVRDIFFEEFYRELERVVADLRGEELRMEMPLQLVEALRRRWHEYEPSEDLSPLTLIGVDGGVQQSRFSHGWTVSVGRACALIRSPGEEALRVRKRVKIHIGRIFDDRDRAYIPSYVRLIAEYGVASEAAEEVVEAGGRPLVLMDGSLYLSRFPYAEREYLSHPRLLAELFEAMASLHILARDHGFPVVALAKDSTVFYLYMALLREILALSGIDGNLASIVAESPSPLSLRGKMGRLEEGEREVLEGLLGGVKPLCDQELVETSVDGPGFTHPLLLAPSIYYRRGDAVPSLYRRVRELLPGEEAERVVSALEAFFSRPPVAVTYWRPHRGARPFRLDISASSLGYGFPMKEIRRNAFVVEGRGLDAVREVLDHLGFWFCNPLEYNLPLRQADRLARFDRQLYASRYEPFIIKRMEERGVTLLSRVRDLREVVA
;
A
#
# COMPACT_ATOMS: atom_id res chain seq x y z
N MET A 1 2.51 -6.50 -44.64
CA MET A 1 2.48 -5.90 -43.29
C MET A 1 3.10 -4.52 -43.39
N SER A 2 2.26 -3.48 -43.41
CA SER A 2 2.68 -2.08 -43.52
C SER A 2 3.50 -1.70 -42.28
N GLN A 3 4.79 -1.41 -42.46
CA GLN A 3 5.57 -0.65 -41.49
C GLN A 3 5.02 0.77 -41.47
N VAL A 4 4.00 1.02 -40.66
CA VAL A 4 3.58 2.38 -40.35
C VAL A 4 4.73 2.99 -39.55
N ARG A 5 5.56 3.81 -40.20
CA ARG A 5 6.49 4.71 -39.51
C ARG A 5 5.64 5.66 -38.68
N ASP A 6 5.85 5.64 -37.37
CA ASP A 6 5.21 6.59 -36.46
C ASP A 6 5.66 8.01 -36.86
N ILE A 7 4.72 8.77 -37.45
CA ILE A 7 4.96 10.10 -37.99
C ILE A 7 5.32 11.14 -36.91
N PHE A 8 5.16 10.80 -35.63
CA PHE A 8 5.52 11.66 -34.51
C PHE A 8 6.86 11.31 -33.86
N PHE A 9 7.51 10.23 -34.30
CA PHE A 9 8.69 9.74 -33.59
C PHE A 9 9.86 10.73 -33.65
N GLU A 10 10.02 11.45 -34.76
CA GLU A 10 11.07 12.46 -34.88
C GLU A 10 10.81 13.66 -33.96
N GLU A 11 9.58 14.15 -33.89
CA GLU A 11 9.17 15.22 -32.97
C GLU A 11 9.29 14.77 -31.52
N PHE A 12 8.85 13.56 -31.20
CA PHE A 12 9.01 12.95 -29.88
C PHE A 12 10.47 12.90 -29.47
N TYR A 13 11.36 12.45 -30.36
CA TYR A 13 12.78 12.35 -30.07
C TYR A 13 13.40 13.74 -29.81
N ARG A 14 13.09 14.73 -30.65
CA ARG A 14 13.57 16.12 -30.45
C ARG A 14 13.08 16.71 -29.13
N GLU A 15 11.82 16.45 -28.78
CA GLU A 15 11.25 16.90 -27.52
C GLU A 15 11.88 16.17 -26.32
N LEU A 16 12.13 14.86 -26.43
CA LEU A 16 12.82 14.09 -25.40
C LEU A 16 14.21 14.64 -25.13
N GLU A 17 15.01 14.87 -26.17
CA GLU A 17 16.36 15.46 -26.04
C GLU A 17 16.30 16.85 -25.39
N ARG A 18 15.33 17.68 -25.78
CA ARG A 18 15.12 19.00 -25.17
C ARG A 18 14.81 18.89 -23.67
N VAL A 19 13.86 18.02 -23.31
CA VAL A 19 13.46 17.82 -21.91
C VAL A 19 14.61 17.23 -21.09
N VAL A 20 15.38 16.29 -21.64
CA VAL A 20 16.56 15.71 -20.97
C VAL A 20 17.66 16.74 -20.78
N ALA A 21 17.90 17.62 -21.76
CA ALA A 21 18.86 18.72 -21.62
C ALA A 21 18.42 19.77 -20.58
N ASP A 22 17.11 19.96 -20.41
CA ASP A 22 16.52 20.86 -19.40
C ASP A 22 16.58 20.29 -17.97
N LEU A 23 16.84 18.98 -17.79
CA LEU A 23 17.06 18.39 -16.46
C LEU A 23 18.31 19.01 -15.83
N ARG A 24 18.12 19.91 -14.87
CA ARG A 24 19.20 20.69 -14.25
C ARG A 24 20.15 19.77 -13.49
N GLY A 25 21.43 20.15 -13.38
CA GLY A 25 22.43 19.38 -12.64
C GLY A 25 22.03 19.08 -11.18
N GLU A 26 21.26 19.96 -10.52
CA GLU A 26 20.69 19.74 -9.18
C GLU A 26 19.57 18.69 -9.15
N GLU A 27 18.89 18.46 -10.27
CA GLU A 27 17.87 17.42 -10.40
C GLU A 27 18.47 16.03 -10.59
N LEU A 28 19.76 15.97 -10.99
CA LEU A 28 20.55 14.77 -11.24
C LEU A 28 21.57 14.48 -10.12
N ARG A 29 21.99 15.50 -9.37
CA ARG A 29 22.90 15.36 -8.22
C ARG A 29 22.12 14.89 -7.00
N MET A 30 22.25 13.61 -6.69
CA MET A 30 21.86 13.08 -5.39
C MET A 30 22.91 13.48 -4.37
N GLU A 31 22.54 14.34 -3.43
CA GLU A 31 23.35 14.59 -2.24
C GLU A 31 22.93 13.64 -1.13
N MET A 32 23.90 12.90 -0.62
CA MET A 32 23.66 11.91 0.41
C MET A 32 23.42 12.57 1.77
N PRO A 33 22.25 12.36 2.41
CA PRO A 33 22.02 12.86 3.76
C PRO A 33 22.78 11.97 4.77
N LEU A 34 24.06 12.26 4.99
CA LEU A 34 24.97 11.41 5.77
C LEU A 34 24.44 11.05 7.16
N GLN A 35 23.83 12.01 7.86
CA GLN A 35 23.26 11.76 9.19
C GLN A 35 22.08 10.77 9.15
N LEU A 36 21.24 10.81 8.11
CA LEU A 36 20.17 9.85 7.91
C LEU A 36 20.71 8.47 7.55
N VAL A 37 21.77 8.40 6.73
CA VAL A 37 22.46 7.14 6.40
C VAL A 37 23.02 6.48 7.66
N GLU A 38 23.70 7.25 8.51
CA GLU A 38 24.24 6.76 9.78
C GLU A 38 23.13 6.32 10.74
N ALA A 39 22.05 7.09 10.86
CA ALA A 39 20.91 6.72 11.69
C ALA A 39 20.25 5.43 11.19
N LEU A 40 20.12 5.24 9.87
CA LEU A 40 19.59 4.01 9.29
C LEU A 40 20.49 2.81 9.61
N ARG A 41 21.81 2.94 9.45
CA ARG A 41 22.77 1.87 9.77
C ARG A 41 22.65 1.40 11.22
N ARG A 42 22.44 2.30 12.17
CA ARG A 42 22.19 1.95 13.59
C ARG A 42 20.88 1.19 13.80
N ARG A 43 19.92 1.38 12.88
CA ARG A 43 18.63 0.68 12.86
C ARG A 43 18.65 -0.56 11.96
N TRP A 44 19.79 -0.95 11.38
CA TRP A 44 19.90 -2.15 10.55
C TRP A 44 20.21 -3.39 11.39
N HIS A 45 19.49 -4.47 11.11
CA HIS A 45 19.72 -5.80 11.70
C HIS A 45 20.27 -6.70 10.62
N GLU A 46 21.54 -7.08 10.73
CA GLU A 46 22.12 -8.10 9.85
C GLU A 46 21.40 -9.43 10.06
N TYR A 47 20.88 -10.00 8.97
CA TYR A 47 20.11 -11.24 9.02
C TYR A 47 20.06 -11.92 7.65
N GLU A 48 20.46 -13.18 7.61
CA GLU A 48 20.26 -14.05 6.45
C GLU A 48 19.11 -15.00 6.74
N PRO A 49 18.10 -15.10 5.84
CA PRO A 49 17.00 -16.05 5.99
C PRO A 49 17.47 -17.49 6.17
N SER A 50 16.87 -18.19 7.11
CA SER A 50 17.09 -19.62 7.35
C SER A 50 16.48 -20.48 6.24
N GLU A 51 17.10 -21.62 5.93
CA GLU A 51 16.52 -22.66 5.08
C GLU A 51 15.49 -23.52 5.84
N ASP A 52 15.59 -23.58 7.17
CA ASP A 52 14.68 -24.33 8.03
C ASP A 52 13.42 -23.52 8.32
N LEU A 53 12.36 -23.80 7.56
CA LEU A 53 11.08 -23.11 7.70
C LEU A 53 10.29 -23.56 8.91
N SER A 54 9.69 -22.58 9.60
CA SER A 54 8.66 -22.85 10.59
C SER A 54 7.42 -23.50 9.94
N PRO A 55 6.60 -24.26 10.70
CA PRO A 55 5.48 -25.04 10.15
C PRO A 55 4.25 -24.19 9.76
N LEU A 56 4.46 -22.93 9.35
CA LEU A 56 3.38 -22.05 8.90
C LEU A 56 2.86 -22.49 7.54
N THR A 57 1.53 -22.41 7.37
CA THR A 57 0.88 -22.57 6.08
C THR A 57 0.88 -21.24 5.34
N LEU A 58 1.66 -21.14 4.26
CA LEU A 58 1.75 -19.91 3.49
C LEU A 58 0.48 -19.68 2.66
N ILE A 59 -0.06 -18.46 2.72
CA ILE A 59 -1.18 -18.00 1.93
C ILE A 59 -0.73 -16.80 1.09
N GLY A 60 -0.43 -17.03 -0.19
CA GLY A 60 -0.06 -15.97 -1.13
C GLY A 60 -1.30 -15.38 -1.81
N VAL A 61 -1.49 -14.06 -1.73
CA VAL A 61 -2.70 -13.37 -2.22
C VAL A 61 -2.34 -12.27 -3.19
N ASP A 62 -3.02 -12.27 -4.34
CA ASP A 62 -2.96 -11.17 -5.31
C ASP A 62 -4.30 -11.01 -6.06
N GLY A 63 -4.51 -9.83 -6.63
CA GLY A 63 -5.75 -9.41 -7.26
C GLY A 63 -5.55 -8.56 -8.51
N GLY A 64 -6.54 -8.65 -9.40
CA GLY A 64 -6.65 -7.82 -10.59
C GLY A 64 -7.98 -7.08 -10.63
N VAL A 65 -8.00 -5.92 -11.29
CA VAL A 65 -9.25 -5.17 -11.53
C VAL A 65 -9.34 -4.73 -12.98
N GLN A 66 -10.54 -4.82 -13.54
CA GLN A 66 -10.89 -4.20 -14.82
C GLN A 66 -12.04 -3.22 -14.61
N GLN A 67 -12.08 -2.20 -15.47
CA GLN A 67 -13.12 -1.17 -15.41
C GLN A 67 -13.68 -0.86 -16.79
N SER A 68 -14.98 -0.58 -16.84
CA SER A 68 -15.66 0.03 -17.98
C SER A 68 -16.22 1.38 -17.60
N ARG A 69 -16.26 2.28 -18.57
CA ARG A 69 -16.82 3.61 -18.41
C ARG A 69 -17.82 3.85 -19.52
N PHE A 70 -18.99 4.30 -19.11
CA PHE A 70 -20.13 4.59 -19.96
C PHE A 70 -20.44 6.08 -19.87
N SER A 71 -21.30 6.56 -20.76
CA SER A 71 -21.77 7.94 -20.77
C SER A 71 -22.50 8.29 -19.46
N HIS A 72 -22.59 9.60 -19.19
CA HIS A 72 -23.26 10.14 -17.99
C HIS A 72 -22.64 9.71 -16.64
N GLY A 73 -21.36 9.32 -16.66
CA GLY A 73 -20.58 8.98 -15.47
C GLY A 73 -20.78 7.56 -14.96
N TRP A 74 -21.53 6.70 -15.65
CA TRP A 74 -21.66 5.30 -15.26
C TRP A 74 -20.32 4.56 -15.37
N THR A 75 -20.01 3.79 -14.34
CA THR A 75 -18.80 2.99 -14.26
C THR A 75 -19.12 1.62 -13.71
N VAL A 76 -18.39 0.63 -14.24
CA VAL A 76 -18.38 -0.74 -13.76
C VAL A 76 -16.94 -1.05 -13.40
N SER A 77 -16.70 -1.56 -12.21
CA SER A 77 -15.40 -2.05 -11.76
C SER A 77 -15.56 -3.49 -11.29
N VAL A 78 -14.72 -4.39 -11.82
CA VAL A 78 -14.72 -5.81 -11.48
C VAL A 78 -13.34 -6.18 -10.97
N GLY A 79 -13.25 -6.37 -9.66
CA GLY A 79 -12.08 -6.89 -8.98
C GLY A 79 -12.19 -8.39 -8.80
N ARG A 80 -11.08 -9.09 -8.95
CA ARG A 80 -10.96 -10.52 -8.65
C ARG A 80 -9.66 -10.77 -7.93
N ALA A 81 -9.66 -11.70 -7.00
CA ALA A 81 -8.47 -12.07 -6.25
C ALA A 81 -8.39 -13.59 -6.08
N CYS A 82 -7.16 -14.05 -5.86
CA CYS A 82 -6.82 -15.44 -5.68
C CYS A 82 -5.95 -15.58 -4.43
N ALA A 83 -6.24 -16.58 -3.59
CA ALA A 83 -5.36 -17.00 -2.51
C ALA A 83 -4.83 -18.41 -2.79
N LEU A 84 -3.51 -18.55 -2.75
CA LEU A 84 -2.79 -19.81 -2.88
C LEU A 84 -2.36 -20.29 -1.50
N ILE A 85 -2.90 -21.43 -1.08
CA ILE A 85 -2.63 -22.02 0.24
C ILE A 85 -1.64 -23.17 0.04
N ARG A 86 -0.48 -23.07 0.71
CA ARG A 86 0.57 -24.09 0.72
C ARG A 86 0.92 -24.47 2.16
N SER A 87 0.52 -25.68 2.56
CA SER A 87 0.88 -26.23 3.87
C SER A 87 2.20 -27.00 3.78
N PRO A 88 3.02 -27.00 4.83
CA PRO A 88 4.21 -27.84 4.90
C PRO A 88 3.85 -29.32 4.69
N GLY A 89 4.59 -30.03 3.83
CA GLY A 89 4.39 -31.46 3.55
C GLY A 89 3.21 -31.81 2.64
N GLU A 90 2.40 -30.82 2.21
CA GLU A 90 1.34 -31.04 1.22
C GLU A 90 1.84 -30.73 -0.20
N GLU A 91 1.73 -31.72 -1.10
CA GLU A 91 2.02 -31.50 -2.54
C GLU A 91 0.88 -30.75 -3.25
N ALA A 92 -0.35 -30.89 -2.77
CA ALA A 92 -1.54 -30.34 -3.42
C ALA A 92 -1.68 -28.83 -3.14
N LEU A 93 -1.61 -28.02 -4.19
CA LEU A 93 -1.88 -26.58 -4.11
C LEU A 93 -3.39 -26.32 -3.98
N ARG A 94 -3.81 -25.71 -2.86
CA ARG A 94 -5.19 -25.27 -2.67
C ARG A 94 -5.37 -23.82 -3.13
N VAL A 95 -6.51 -23.54 -3.77
CA VAL A 95 -6.81 -22.23 -4.35
C VAL A 95 -8.19 -21.74 -3.90
N ARG A 96 -8.25 -20.52 -3.38
CA ARG A 96 -9.49 -19.77 -3.12
C ARG A 96 -9.60 -18.58 -4.06
N LYS A 97 -10.83 -18.19 -4.38
CA LYS A 97 -11.12 -17.16 -5.40
C LYS A 97 -12.25 -16.27 -4.91
N ARG A 98 -12.12 -14.97 -5.11
CA ARG A 98 -13.18 -14.01 -4.82
C ARG A 98 -13.33 -13.01 -5.96
N VAL A 99 -14.56 -12.59 -6.21
CA VAL A 99 -14.90 -11.56 -7.20
C VAL A 99 -15.76 -10.49 -6.53
N LYS A 100 -15.41 -9.22 -6.73
CA LYS A 100 -16.19 -8.06 -6.32
C LYS A 100 -16.57 -7.25 -7.57
N ILE A 101 -17.86 -6.97 -7.71
CA ILE A 101 -18.37 -6.07 -8.74
C ILE A 101 -18.89 -4.81 -8.04
N HIS A 102 -18.51 -3.66 -8.58
CA HIS A 102 -19.10 -2.37 -8.23
C HIS A 102 -19.65 -1.70 -9.48
N ILE A 103 -20.89 -1.23 -9.39
CA ILE A 103 -21.54 -0.46 -10.43
C ILE A 103 -22.04 0.84 -9.78
N GLY A 104 -21.65 1.97 -10.34
CA GLY A 104 -21.96 3.27 -9.75
C GLY A 104 -21.66 4.41 -10.71
N ARG A 105 -22.05 5.62 -10.31
CA ARG A 105 -21.77 6.84 -11.07
C ARG A 105 -20.57 7.56 -10.44
N ILE A 106 -19.59 7.92 -11.27
CA ILE A 106 -18.39 8.65 -10.86
C ILE A 106 -18.27 9.92 -11.70
N PHE A 107 -18.41 11.06 -11.04
CA PHE A 107 -18.38 12.37 -11.67
C PHE A 107 -17.01 13.07 -11.58
N ASP A 108 -16.22 12.79 -10.53
CA ASP A 108 -14.88 13.33 -10.35
C ASP A 108 -13.82 12.39 -10.93
N ASP A 109 -12.89 12.92 -11.73
CA ASP A 109 -11.82 12.14 -12.37
C ASP A 109 -10.87 11.47 -11.37
N ARG A 110 -10.70 12.04 -10.18
CA ARG A 110 -9.84 11.47 -9.14
C ARG A 110 -10.41 10.16 -8.63
N ASP A 111 -11.71 10.10 -8.40
CA ASP A 111 -12.39 8.92 -7.87
C ASP A 111 -12.37 7.77 -8.89
N ARG A 112 -12.28 8.08 -10.20
CA ARG A 112 -12.13 7.08 -11.28
C ARG A 112 -10.86 6.25 -11.17
N ALA A 113 -9.81 6.75 -10.51
CA ALA A 113 -8.59 6.00 -10.24
C ALA A 113 -8.71 5.14 -8.97
N TYR A 114 -9.42 5.62 -7.95
CA TYR A 114 -9.44 5.00 -6.62
C TYR A 114 -10.51 3.91 -6.45
N ILE A 115 -11.70 4.10 -7.00
CA ILE A 115 -12.81 3.14 -6.86
C ILE A 115 -12.44 1.73 -7.36
N PRO A 116 -11.80 1.55 -8.54
CA PRO A 116 -11.31 0.24 -8.95
C PRO A 116 -10.33 -0.37 -7.96
N SER A 117 -9.43 0.42 -7.36
CA SER A 117 -8.50 -0.07 -6.34
C SER A 117 -9.23 -0.56 -5.09
N TYR A 118 -10.28 0.13 -4.64
CA TYR A 118 -11.10 -0.33 -3.50
C TYR A 118 -11.80 -1.65 -3.78
N VAL A 119 -12.35 -1.80 -4.97
CA VAL A 119 -12.97 -3.05 -5.43
C VAL A 119 -11.95 -4.20 -5.43
N ARG A 120 -10.71 -3.95 -5.87
CA ARG A 120 -9.61 -4.91 -5.83
C ARG A 120 -9.27 -5.31 -4.39
N LEU A 121 -9.02 -4.32 -3.53
CA LEU A 121 -8.66 -4.54 -2.12
C LEU A 121 -9.75 -5.33 -1.37
N ILE A 122 -11.03 -5.05 -1.59
CA ILE A 122 -12.13 -5.84 -1.00
C ILE A 122 -12.04 -7.31 -1.40
N ALA A 123 -11.73 -7.61 -2.67
CA ALA A 123 -11.58 -8.98 -3.13
C ALA A 123 -10.33 -9.65 -2.52
N GLU A 124 -9.19 -8.96 -2.49
CA GLU A 124 -7.92 -9.46 -1.94
C GLU A 124 -8.02 -9.75 -0.43
N TYR A 125 -8.47 -8.78 0.38
CA TYR A 125 -8.64 -8.99 1.82
C TYR A 125 -9.73 -10.02 2.14
N GLY A 126 -10.80 -10.07 1.33
CA GLY A 126 -11.86 -11.05 1.50
C GLY A 126 -11.37 -12.48 1.27
N VAL A 127 -10.65 -12.73 0.17
CA VAL A 127 -10.11 -14.09 -0.12
C VAL A 127 -8.99 -14.47 0.85
N ALA A 128 -8.20 -13.50 1.31
CA ALA A 128 -7.19 -13.71 2.33
C ALA A 128 -7.81 -14.16 3.66
N SER A 129 -8.91 -13.51 4.09
CA SER A 129 -9.62 -13.85 5.32
C SER A 129 -10.21 -15.26 5.23
N GLU A 130 -10.94 -15.57 4.16
CA GLU A 130 -11.53 -16.91 3.94
C GLU A 130 -10.45 -18.02 3.92
N ALA A 131 -9.32 -17.78 3.27
CA ALA A 131 -8.22 -18.74 3.21
C ALA A 131 -7.54 -18.91 4.59
N ALA A 132 -7.38 -17.84 5.35
CA ALA A 132 -6.81 -17.90 6.70
C ALA A 132 -7.75 -18.62 7.68
N GLU A 133 -9.05 -18.34 7.61
CA GLU A 133 -10.09 -19.04 8.40
C GLU A 133 -10.03 -20.54 8.16
N GLU A 134 -9.98 -20.99 6.90
CA GLU A 134 -9.86 -22.42 6.57
C GLU A 134 -8.63 -23.08 7.21
N VAL A 135 -7.48 -22.40 7.20
CA VAL A 135 -6.25 -22.94 7.81
C VAL A 135 -6.39 -23.02 9.32
N VAL A 136 -6.96 -21.99 9.95
CA VAL A 136 -7.20 -21.93 11.39
C VAL A 136 -8.20 -23.02 11.83
N GLU A 137 -9.30 -23.19 11.10
CA GLU A 137 -10.31 -24.23 11.37
C GLU A 137 -9.74 -25.64 11.24
N ALA A 138 -8.77 -25.84 10.34
CA ALA A 138 -8.03 -27.08 10.20
C ALA A 138 -6.94 -27.28 11.28
N GLY A 139 -6.79 -26.35 12.23
CA GLY A 139 -5.80 -26.40 13.31
C GLY A 139 -4.39 -25.96 12.90
N GLY A 140 -4.23 -25.39 11.71
CA GLY A 140 -2.97 -24.84 11.23
C GLY A 140 -2.75 -23.38 11.66
N ARG A 141 -1.53 -22.88 11.41
CA ARG A 141 -1.17 -21.46 11.63
C ARG A 141 -0.80 -20.82 10.30
N PRO A 142 -1.58 -19.87 9.78
CA PRO A 142 -1.31 -19.30 8.46
C PRO A 142 -0.16 -18.26 8.51
N LEU A 143 0.47 -18.04 7.36
CA LEU A 143 1.26 -16.84 7.06
C LEU A 143 0.60 -16.19 5.85
N VAL A 144 -0.11 -15.08 6.05
CA VAL A 144 -0.79 -14.39 4.95
C VAL A 144 0.19 -13.39 4.35
N LEU A 145 0.50 -13.59 3.07
CA LEU A 145 1.39 -12.74 2.27
C LEU A 145 0.59 -12.08 1.15
N MET A 146 0.48 -10.77 1.20
CA MET A 146 -0.23 -9.95 0.20
C MET A 146 0.75 -9.23 -0.73
N ASP A 147 0.42 -9.07 -2.01
CA ASP A 147 1.15 -8.16 -2.91
C ASP A 147 0.75 -6.70 -2.64
N GLY A 148 1.73 -5.85 -2.33
CA GLY A 148 1.54 -4.43 -2.05
C GLY A 148 1.73 -4.02 -0.59
N SER A 149 0.78 -3.26 -0.03
CA SER A 149 0.90 -2.56 1.25
C SER A 149 -0.30 -2.86 2.14
N LEU A 150 -0.05 -3.19 3.42
CA LEU A 150 -1.12 -3.30 4.44
C LEU A 150 -1.58 -1.92 4.91
N TYR A 151 -0.72 -0.92 4.76
CA TYR A 151 -1.01 0.45 5.11
C TYR A 151 -1.83 1.16 4.02
N LEU A 152 -2.99 1.72 4.39
CA LEU A 152 -3.85 2.50 3.50
C LEU A 152 -3.31 3.94 3.39
N SER A 153 -2.34 4.13 2.49
CA SER A 153 -1.67 5.43 2.28
C SER A 153 -2.65 6.53 1.84
N ARG A 154 -3.58 6.21 0.93
CA ARG A 154 -4.69 7.08 0.51
C ARG A 154 -5.98 6.67 1.21
N PHE A 155 -6.19 7.21 2.39
CA PHE A 155 -7.45 7.05 3.11
C PHE A 155 -8.58 7.82 2.40
N PRO A 156 -9.79 7.27 2.22
CA PRO A 156 -10.90 7.99 1.60
C PRO A 156 -11.39 9.07 2.57
N TYR A 157 -11.07 10.33 2.26
CA TYR A 157 -11.38 11.48 3.12
C TYR A 157 -12.40 12.43 2.51
N ALA A 158 -12.65 12.33 1.21
CA ALA A 158 -13.49 13.30 0.52
C ALA A 158 -14.97 12.97 0.75
N GLU A 159 -15.74 13.97 1.19
CA GLU A 159 -17.19 13.85 1.46
C GLU A 159 -17.94 13.21 0.29
N ARG A 160 -17.58 13.60 -0.94
CA ARG A 160 -18.14 13.05 -2.17
C ARG A 160 -18.01 11.53 -2.30
N GLU A 161 -16.94 10.94 -1.77
CA GLU A 161 -16.75 9.48 -1.82
C GLU A 161 -17.73 8.78 -0.88
N TYR A 162 -17.94 9.34 0.31
CA TYR A 162 -18.94 8.86 1.25
C TYR A 162 -20.35 9.04 0.70
N LEU A 163 -20.65 10.16 0.07
CA LEU A 163 -21.95 10.40 -0.58
C LEU A 163 -22.22 9.47 -1.77
N SER A 164 -21.19 9.18 -2.57
CA SER A 164 -21.35 8.46 -3.85
C SER A 164 -21.17 6.94 -3.72
N HIS A 165 -20.36 6.49 -2.77
CA HIS A 165 -19.96 5.09 -2.62
C HIS A 165 -19.95 4.60 -1.15
N PRO A 166 -20.93 4.95 -0.30
CA PRO A 166 -20.87 4.67 1.15
C PRO A 166 -20.72 3.17 1.44
N ARG A 167 -21.49 2.33 0.74
CA ARG A 167 -21.45 0.87 0.91
C ARG A 167 -20.11 0.26 0.50
N LEU A 168 -19.50 0.77 -0.57
CA LEU A 168 -18.20 0.29 -1.02
C LEU A 168 -17.12 0.61 0.02
N LEU A 169 -17.16 1.82 0.60
CA LEU A 169 -16.24 2.21 1.66
C LEU A 169 -16.43 1.38 2.93
N ALA A 170 -17.68 1.13 3.35
CA ALA A 170 -17.96 0.23 4.47
C ALA A 170 -17.38 -1.17 4.24
N GLU A 171 -17.63 -1.78 3.08
CA GLU A 171 -17.09 -3.09 2.74
C GLU A 171 -15.56 -3.13 2.69
N LEU A 172 -14.91 -2.05 2.22
CA LEU A 172 -13.45 -1.93 2.24
C LEU A 172 -12.91 -1.96 3.66
N PHE A 173 -13.48 -1.13 4.53
CA PHE A 173 -13.05 -1.05 5.93
C PHE A 173 -13.31 -2.35 6.69
N GLU A 174 -14.47 -2.98 6.47
CA GLU A 174 -14.83 -4.29 7.02
C GLU A 174 -13.81 -5.36 6.58
N ALA A 175 -13.55 -5.49 5.26
CA ALA A 175 -12.62 -6.50 4.75
C ALA A 175 -11.20 -6.33 5.31
N MET A 176 -10.71 -5.08 5.38
CA MET A 176 -9.40 -4.77 5.96
C MET A 176 -9.33 -4.98 7.48
N ALA A 177 -10.44 -4.78 8.20
CA ALA A 177 -10.51 -5.02 9.64
C ALA A 177 -10.53 -6.52 9.94
N SER A 178 -11.39 -7.28 9.24
CA SER A 178 -11.60 -8.71 9.48
C SER A 178 -10.30 -9.51 9.44
N LEU A 179 -9.48 -9.36 8.40
CA LEU A 179 -8.21 -10.09 8.28
C LEU A 179 -7.25 -9.81 9.46
N HIS A 180 -7.09 -8.53 9.82
CA HIS A 180 -6.16 -8.13 10.87
C HIS A 180 -6.66 -8.52 12.28
N ILE A 181 -7.98 -8.48 12.49
CA ILE A 181 -8.61 -8.94 13.73
C ILE A 181 -8.47 -10.46 13.86
N LEU A 182 -8.78 -11.21 12.81
CA LEU A 182 -8.58 -12.66 12.75
C LEU A 182 -7.12 -13.04 13.07
N ALA A 183 -6.17 -12.34 12.46
CA ALA A 183 -4.74 -12.54 12.71
C ALA A 183 -4.32 -12.28 14.16
N ARG A 184 -4.87 -11.22 14.77
CA ARG A 184 -4.66 -10.91 16.18
C ARG A 184 -5.21 -12.02 17.07
N ASP A 185 -6.45 -12.43 16.82
CA ASP A 185 -7.18 -13.33 17.70
C ASP A 185 -6.63 -14.78 17.63
N HIS A 186 -6.06 -15.17 16.49
CA HIS A 186 -5.46 -16.49 16.28
C HIS A 186 -3.92 -16.50 16.22
N GLY A 187 -3.27 -15.37 16.50
CA GLY A 187 -1.80 -15.30 16.70
C GLY A 187 -0.97 -15.64 15.46
N PHE A 188 -1.39 -15.18 14.27
CA PHE A 188 -0.70 -15.46 13.02
C PHE A 188 -0.24 -14.19 12.27
N PRO A 189 0.85 -14.27 11.50
CA PRO A 189 1.36 -13.14 10.75
C PRO A 189 0.52 -12.81 9.50
N VAL A 190 0.21 -11.53 9.35
CA VAL A 190 -0.28 -10.92 8.10
C VAL A 190 0.76 -9.92 7.64
N VAL A 191 1.25 -10.11 6.43
CA VAL A 191 2.32 -9.31 5.84
C VAL A 191 2.00 -8.92 4.41
N ALA A 192 2.56 -7.81 3.95
CA ALA A 192 2.52 -7.43 2.54
C ALA A 192 3.90 -7.01 2.04
N LEU A 193 4.22 -7.39 0.82
CA LEU A 193 5.50 -7.14 0.20
C LEU A 193 5.32 -6.16 -0.98
N ALA A 194 5.96 -5.00 -0.91
CA ALA A 194 5.96 -4.01 -1.96
C ALA A 194 7.33 -3.94 -2.65
N LYS A 195 7.29 -4.10 -3.98
CA LYS A 195 8.44 -4.06 -4.87
C LYS A 195 9.05 -2.68 -4.97
N ASP A 196 8.19 -1.70 -5.25
CA ASP A 196 8.58 -0.32 -5.53
C ASP A 196 7.78 0.57 -4.60
N SER A 197 8.48 1.31 -3.75
CA SER A 197 7.88 2.14 -2.70
C SER A 197 8.57 3.50 -2.65
N THR A 198 7.81 4.56 -2.94
CA THR A 198 8.29 5.95 -2.93
C THR A 198 7.87 6.73 -1.67
N VAL A 199 7.62 6.02 -0.57
CA VAL A 199 7.20 6.61 0.72
C VAL A 199 8.41 7.13 1.52
N PHE A 200 8.12 7.91 2.57
CA PHE A 200 9.12 8.60 3.42
C PHE A 200 8.85 8.38 4.92
N TYR A 201 8.26 7.25 5.31
CA TYR A 201 7.90 6.98 6.70
C TYR A 201 9.13 6.80 7.58
N LEU A 202 10.08 5.97 7.12
CA LEU A 202 11.34 5.72 7.84
C LEU A 202 12.21 6.97 7.85
N TYR A 203 12.34 7.64 6.71
CA TYR A 203 13.06 8.90 6.56
C TYR A 203 12.60 9.92 7.61
N MET A 204 11.29 10.18 7.69
CA MET A 204 10.75 11.16 8.63
C MET A 204 10.91 10.73 10.08
N ALA A 205 10.90 9.42 10.38
CA ALA A 205 11.14 8.91 11.73
C ALA A 205 12.61 9.08 12.14
N LEU A 206 13.56 8.75 11.26
CA LEU A 206 14.99 8.96 11.47
C LEU A 206 15.32 10.45 11.63
N LEU A 207 14.71 11.32 10.81
CA LEU A 207 14.90 12.77 10.93
C LEU A 207 14.47 13.30 12.31
N ARG A 208 13.32 12.82 12.82
CA ARG A 208 12.84 13.19 14.17
C ARG A 208 13.77 12.67 15.27
N GLU A 209 14.29 11.46 15.11
CA GLU A 209 15.26 10.88 16.02
C GLU A 209 16.57 11.69 16.06
N ILE A 210 17.08 12.09 14.89
CA ILE A 210 18.30 12.92 14.79
C ILE A 210 18.11 14.25 15.52
N LEU A 211 16.99 14.96 15.28
CA LEU A 211 16.72 16.22 15.97
C LEU A 211 16.66 16.04 17.49
N ALA A 212 15.98 15.00 17.96
CA ALA A 212 15.87 14.70 19.39
C ALA A 212 17.24 14.38 20.02
N LEU A 213 18.08 13.57 19.35
CA LEU A 213 19.44 13.25 19.82
C LEU A 213 20.38 14.44 19.79
N SER A 214 20.15 15.38 18.87
CA SER A 214 20.95 16.61 18.73
C SER A 214 20.52 17.70 19.70
N GLY A 215 19.48 17.46 20.51
CA GLY A 215 18.92 18.46 21.42
C GLY A 215 18.27 19.65 20.70
N ILE A 216 17.89 19.48 19.42
CA ILE A 216 17.22 20.52 18.64
C ILE A 216 15.73 20.52 18.99
N ASP A 217 15.24 21.64 19.53
CA ASP A 217 13.86 21.83 19.94
C ASP A 217 13.22 23.04 19.23
N GLY A 218 12.12 23.57 19.77
CA GLY A 218 11.47 24.77 19.25
C GLY A 218 10.73 24.60 17.92
N ASN A 219 10.82 25.62 17.06
CA ASN A 219 10.02 25.75 15.85
C ASN A 219 10.40 24.71 14.78
N LEU A 220 11.70 24.49 14.55
CA LEU A 220 12.19 23.43 13.66
C LEU A 220 11.66 22.04 14.06
N ALA A 221 11.81 21.65 15.33
CA ALA A 221 11.33 20.36 15.82
C ALA A 221 9.81 20.19 15.65
N SER A 222 9.04 21.26 15.90
CA SER A 222 7.59 21.28 15.71
C SER A 222 7.20 21.09 14.24
N ILE A 223 7.86 21.79 13.31
CA ILE A 223 7.61 21.68 11.87
C ILE A 223 7.94 20.27 11.36
N VAL A 224 9.02 19.65 11.84
CA VAL A 224 9.37 18.25 11.53
C VAL A 224 8.35 17.27 12.08
N ALA A 225 7.89 17.47 13.31
CA ALA A 225 6.88 16.62 13.95
C ALA A 225 5.53 16.64 13.21
N GLU A 226 5.12 17.78 12.65
CA GLU A 226 3.86 17.94 11.92
C GLU A 226 3.93 17.53 10.44
N SER A 227 5.12 17.25 9.91
CA SER A 227 5.26 17.02 8.46
C SER A 227 5.21 15.52 8.11
N PRO A 228 4.44 15.14 7.08
CA PRO A 228 4.32 13.75 6.64
C PRO A 228 5.47 13.29 5.73
N SER A 229 6.22 14.23 5.13
CA SER A 229 7.29 13.93 4.17
C SER A 229 8.31 15.06 4.09
N PRO A 230 9.54 14.78 3.61
CA PRO A 230 10.55 15.80 3.36
C PRO A 230 10.11 16.81 2.28
N LEU A 231 9.28 16.40 1.31
CA LEU A 231 8.69 17.32 0.33
C LEU A 231 7.76 18.33 1.01
N SER A 232 6.94 17.88 1.96
CA SER A 232 6.09 18.78 2.75
C SER A 232 6.93 19.70 3.64
N LEU A 233 8.08 19.24 4.13
CA LEU A 233 9.00 20.07 4.90
C LEU A 233 9.58 21.20 4.08
N ARG A 234 10.02 20.92 2.84
CA ARG A 234 10.55 21.96 1.95
C ARG A 234 9.54 23.08 1.71
N GLY A 235 8.28 22.73 1.47
CA GLY A 235 7.20 23.72 1.35
C GLY A 235 6.95 24.56 2.61
N LYS A 236 7.45 24.15 3.78
CA LYS A 236 7.33 24.87 5.05
C LYS A 236 8.62 25.58 5.47
N MET A 237 9.72 25.44 4.74
CA MET A 237 11.02 26.04 5.10
C MET A 237 11.01 27.57 5.17
N GLY A 238 10.09 28.24 4.46
CA GLY A 238 9.90 29.69 4.57
C GLY A 238 9.41 30.16 5.95
N ARG A 239 9.02 29.24 6.85
CA ARG A 239 8.60 29.53 8.24
C ARG A 239 9.74 29.39 9.26
N LEU A 240 10.92 28.99 8.80
CA LEU A 240 12.10 28.78 9.62
C LEU A 240 13.01 30.00 9.53
N GLU A 241 13.69 30.30 10.64
CA GLU A 241 14.81 31.23 10.66
C GLU A 241 15.98 30.71 9.81
N GLU A 242 16.93 31.57 9.43
CA GLU A 242 18.02 31.20 8.52
C GLU A 242 18.87 30.04 9.06
N GLY A 243 19.27 30.09 10.34
CA GLY A 243 20.01 29.00 10.96
C GLY A 243 19.22 27.68 11.06
N GLU A 244 17.91 27.75 11.34
CA GLU A 244 17.04 26.56 11.35
C GLU A 244 16.92 25.96 9.93
N ARG A 245 16.91 26.81 8.91
CA ARG A 245 16.84 26.41 7.50
C ARG A 245 18.11 25.69 7.07
N GLU A 246 19.28 26.25 7.37
CA GLU A 246 20.58 25.64 7.04
C GLU A 246 20.72 24.26 7.69
N VAL A 247 20.31 24.13 8.96
CA VAL A 247 20.29 22.83 9.66
C VAL A 247 19.38 21.84 8.93
N LEU A 248 18.16 22.24 8.59
CA LEU A 248 17.22 21.37 7.89
C LEU A 248 17.72 20.99 6.48
N GLU A 249 18.35 21.91 5.75
CA GLU A 249 18.94 21.63 4.43
C GLU A 249 20.04 20.57 4.52
N GLY A 250 20.96 20.71 5.49
CA GLY A 250 21.99 19.71 5.74
C GLY A 250 21.44 18.33 6.10
N LEU A 251 20.31 18.28 6.81
CA LEU A 251 19.63 17.03 7.17
C LEU A 251 18.88 16.39 6.00
N LEU A 252 18.25 17.20 5.15
CA LEU A 252 17.41 16.69 4.06
C LEU A 252 18.24 16.09 2.92
N GLY A 253 19.44 16.61 2.69
CA GLY A 253 20.27 16.30 1.53
C GLY A 253 19.67 16.89 0.25
N GLY A 254 20.47 17.68 -0.48
CA GLY A 254 20.16 18.17 -1.82
C GLY A 254 18.79 18.84 -1.97
N VAL A 255 18.24 18.82 -3.19
CA VAL A 255 16.88 19.30 -3.49
C VAL A 255 15.87 18.15 -3.49
N LYS A 256 16.29 16.94 -3.90
CA LYS A 256 15.45 15.75 -3.99
C LYS A 256 15.81 14.76 -2.88
N PRO A 257 14.92 14.57 -1.89
CA PRO A 257 15.16 13.60 -0.81
C PRO A 257 15.04 12.16 -1.34
N LEU A 258 15.89 11.27 -0.85
CA LEU A 258 15.81 9.83 -1.13
C LEU A 258 14.53 9.25 -0.51
N CYS A 259 13.80 8.45 -1.28
CA CYS A 259 12.69 7.68 -0.71
C CYS A 259 13.24 6.60 0.24
N ASP A 260 12.40 6.05 1.13
CA ASP A 260 12.86 5.09 2.15
C ASP A 260 13.60 3.89 1.54
N GLN A 261 13.11 3.35 0.41
CA GLN A 261 13.72 2.19 -0.24
C GLN A 261 15.11 2.52 -0.81
N GLU A 262 15.26 3.70 -1.41
CA GLU A 262 16.52 4.21 -1.96
C GLU A 262 17.51 4.61 -0.86
N LEU A 263 17.00 5.14 0.26
CA LEU A 263 17.79 5.41 1.45
C LEU A 263 18.38 4.11 2.01
N VAL A 264 17.59 3.03 2.10
CA VAL A 264 18.08 1.71 2.48
C VAL A 264 19.11 1.20 1.49
N GLU A 265 18.79 1.25 0.18
CA GLU A 265 19.68 0.77 -0.90
C GLU A 265 21.07 1.39 -0.80
N THR A 266 21.14 2.68 -0.48
CA THR A 266 22.40 3.44 -0.41
C THR A 266 23.09 3.35 0.96
N SER A 267 22.37 2.93 2.00
CA SER A 267 22.91 2.92 3.37
C SER A 267 23.58 1.60 3.73
N VAL A 268 23.13 0.48 3.18
CA VAL A 268 23.57 -0.88 3.57
C VAL A 268 23.78 -1.79 2.36
N ASP A 269 24.81 -2.65 2.45
CA ASP A 269 25.18 -3.58 1.36
C ASP A 269 24.78 -5.04 1.62
N GLY A 270 24.76 -5.45 2.89
CA GLY A 270 24.52 -6.82 3.33
C GLY A 270 23.04 -7.18 3.52
N PRO A 271 22.72 -8.48 3.61
CA PRO A 271 21.38 -8.94 3.94
C PRO A 271 20.96 -8.53 5.35
N GLY A 272 19.65 -8.38 5.54
CA GLY A 272 19.11 -7.93 6.79
C GLY A 272 17.82 -7.16 6.64
N PHE A 273 17.45 -6.46 7.71
CA PHE A 273 16.25 -5.65 7.71
C PHE A 273 16.35 -4.43 8.64
N THR A 274 15.59 -3.39 8.36
CA THR A 274 15.50 -2.23 9.25
C THR A 274 14.67 -2.55 10.50
N HIS A 275 14.99 -1.92 11.61
CA HIS A 275 14.19 -2.02 12.82
C HIS A 275 12.72 -1.58 12.52
N PRO A 276 11.70 -2.38 12.86
CA PRO A 276 10.33 -2.08 12.46
C PRO A 276 9.83 -0.73 13.00
N LEU A 277 9.12 0.00 12.13
CA LEU A 277 8.51 1.28 12.43
C LEU A 277 6.99 1.14 12.46
N LEU A 278 6.37 1.32 13.62
CA LEU A 278 4.92 1.38 13.76
C LEU A 278 4.38 2.65 13.10
N LEU A 279 3.36 2.50 12.26
CA LEU A 279 2.77 3.60 11.51
C LEU A 279 1.51 4.14 12.19
N ALA A 280 1.45 5.47 12.33
CA ALA A 280 0.22 6.16 12.68
C ALA A 280 -0.76 6.13 11.50
N PRO A 281 -2.09 6.13 11.74
CA PRO A 281 -3.07 6.28 10.67
C PRO A 281 -2.86 7.55 9.85
N SER A 282 -2.97 7.45 8.52
CA SER A 282 -2.70 8.56 7.58
C SER A 282 -3.57 9.80 7.82
N ILE A 283 -4.76 9.61 8.40
CA ILE A 283 -5.66 10.69 8.79
C ILE A 283 -5.04 11.67 9.80
N TYR A 284 -4.15 11.23 10.69
CA TYR A 284 -3.54 12.10 11.71
C TYR A 284 -2.48 13.05 11.16
N TYR A 285 -2.04 12.86 9.93
CA TYR A 285 -1.13 13.78 9.25
C TYR A 285 -1.85 14.95 8.56
N ARG A 286 -3.17 15.00 8.62
CA ARG A 286 -3.97 16.10 8.10
C ARG A 286 -4.48 16.97 9.26
N ARG A 287 -4.12 18.26 9.24
CA ARG A 287 -4.52 19.20 10.30
C ARG A 287 -6.05 19.21 10.48
N GLY A 288 -6.50 19.02 11.72
CA GLY A 288 -7.92 19.08 12.11
C GLY A 288 -8.72 17.80 11.87
N ASP A 289 -8.17 16.81 11.16
CA ASP A 289 -8.86 15.53 10.94
C ASP A 289 -8.52 14.56 12.09
N ALA A 290 -9.53 14.22 12.88
CA ALA A 290 -9.48 13.18 13.90
C ALA A 290 -10.59 12.15 13.64
N VAL A 291 -10.43 10.95 14.17
CA VAL A 291 -11.40 9.86 14.02
C VAL A 291 -12.82 10.28 14.44
N PRO A 292 -13.04 10.95 15.60
CA PRO A 292 -14.38 11.44 15.95
C PRO A 292 -14.96 12.47 14.97
N SER A 293 -14.12 13.34 14.40
CA SER A 293 -14.55 14.33 13.41
C SER A 293 -15.02 13.66 12.12
N LEU A 294 -14.34 12.58 11.69
CA LEU A 294 -14.77 11.79 10.54
C LEU A 294 -16.14 11.13 10.80
N TYR A 295 -16.34 10.56 11.99
CA TYR A 295 -17.63 9.92 12.33
C TYR A 295 -18.78 10.91 12.30
N ARG A 296 -18.57 12.09 12.87
CA ARG A 296 -19.56 13.18 12.83
C ARG A 296 -19.89 13.57 11.39
N ARG A 297 -18.86 13.80 10.57
CA ARG A 297 -19.01 14.17 9.15
C ARG A 297 -19.80 13.12 8.38
N VAL A 298 -19.52 11.82 8.58
CA VAL A 298 -20.26 10.73 7.93
C VAL A 298 -21.74 10.75 8.32
N ARG A 299 -22.06 10.97 9.60
CA ARG A 299 -23.45 11.09 10.09
C ARG A 299 -24.19 12.31 9.56
N GLU A 300 -23.48 13.41 9.31
CA GLU A 300 -24.06 14.61 8.70
C GLU A 300 -24.31 14.44 7.20
N LEU A 301 -23.51 13.60 6.52
CA LEU A 301 -23.59 13.39 5.07
C LEU A 301 -24.61 12.33 4.64
N LEU A 302 -24.84 11.30 5.47
CA LEU A 302 -25.58 10.10 5.07
C LEU A 302 -26.87 9.91 5.89
N PRO A 303 -27.89 9.22 5.33
CA PRO A 303 -29.07 8.81 6.11
C PRO A 303 -28.69 7.88 7.27
N GLY A 304 -29.42 7.97 8.38
CA GLY A 304 -29.04 7.34 9.66
C GLY A 304 -28.56 5.88 9.60
N GLU A 305 -29.31 4.98 8.96
CA GLU A 305 -28.91 3.56 8.86
C GLU A 305 -27.62 3.36 8.06
N GLU A 306 -27.49 4.05 6.92
CA GLU A 306 -26.30 3.95 6.07
C GLU A 306 -25.08 4.63 6.72
N ALA A 307 -25.31 5.74 7.42
CA ALA A 307 -24.29 6.42 8.23
C ALA A 307 -23.74 5.50 9.33
N GLU A 308 -24.60 4.88 10.14
CA GLU A 308 -24.14 4.01 11.24
C GLU A 308 -23.44 2.77 10.73
N ARG A 309 -23.84 2.23 9.56
CA ARG A 309 -23.09 1.14 8.92
C ARG A 309 -21.66 1.57 8.58
N VAL A 310 -21.50 2.71 7.92
CA VAL A 310 -20.17 3.23 7.54
C VAL A 310 -19.35 3.57 8.78
N VAL A 311 -19.95 4.17 9.82
CA VAL A 311 -19.26 4.49 11.07
C VAL A 311 -18.81 3.21 11.80
N SER A 312 -19.66 2.19 11.86
CA SER A 312 -19.30 0.89 12.47
C SER A 312 -18.13 0.24 11.74
N ALA A 313 -18.13 0.26 10.40
CA ALA A 313 -17.04 -0.24 9.58
C ALA A 313 -15.73 0.54 9.82
N LEU A 314 -15.80 1.87 9.89
CA LEU A 314 -14.65 2.71 10.25
C LEU A 314 -14.14 2.43 11.67
N GLU A 315 -15.03 2.21 12.63
CA GLU A 315 -14.67 1.86 13.99
C GLU A 315 -13.93 0.52 14.06
N ALA A 316 -14.42 -0.49 13.34
CA ALA A 316 -13.73 -1.77 13.20
C ALA A 316 -12.34 -1.59 12.58
N PHE A 317 -12.24 -0.81 11.49
CA PHE A 317 -10.96 -0.50 10.83
C PHE A 317 -9.97 0.18 11.78
N PHE A 318 -10.39 1.20 12.52
CA PHE A 318 -9.50 1.94 13.44
C PHE A 318 -9.22 1.17 14.75
N SER A 319 -9.97 0.10 15.02
CA SER A 319 -9.78 -0.76 16.19
C SER A 319 -8.92 -2.00 15.90
N ARG A 320 -8.57 -2.25 14.64
CA ARG A 320 -7.61 -3.30 14.26
C ARG A 320 -6.18 -2.95 14.71
N PRO A 321 -5.29 -3.94 14.84
CA PRO A 321 -3.87 -3.70 15.09
C PRO A 321 -3.24 -2.74 14.07
N PRO A 322 -2.26 -1.91 14.47
CA PRO A 322 -1.54 -1.05 13.54
C PRO A 322 -0.66 -1.86 12.57
N VAL A 323 -0.08 -1.16 11.60
CA VAL A 323 0.89 -1.73 10.66
C VAL A 323 2.29 -1.25 11.06
N ALA A 324 3.24 -2.17 11.12
CA ALA A 324 4.66 -1.87 11.19
C ALA A 324 5.27 -2.00 9.79
N VAL A 325 6.17 -1.10 9.42
CA VAL A 325 6.98 -1.21 8.19
C VAL A 325 8.40 -1.59 8.53
N THR A 326 8.98 -2.49 7.76
CA THR A 326 10.42 -2.79 7.73
C THR A 326 10.87 -2.92 6.29
N TYR A 327 12.13 -2.62 6.01
CA TYR A 327 12.76 -2.83 4.71
C TYR A 327 13.69 -4.01 4.84
N TRP A 328 13.56 -4.97 3.93
CA TRP A 328 14.30 -6.23 3.96
C TRP A 328 15.15 -6.37 2.71
N ARG A 329 16.41 -6.79 2.88
CA ARG A 329 17.30 -7.21 1.81
C ARG A 329 17.60 -8.71 1.95
N PRO A 330 17.23 -9.56 0.97
CA PRO A 330 17.37 -11.02 1.08
C PRO A 330 18.83 -11.49 1.10
N HIS A 331 19.66 -10.97 0.21
CA HIS A 331 21.06 -11.34 0.06
C HIS A 331 21.87 -10.13 -0.44
N ARG A 332 23.20 -10.22 -0.36
CA ARG A 332 24.09 -9.19 -0.92
C ARG A 332 23.83 -9.04 -2.41
N GLY A 333 23.73 -7.79 -2.87
CA GLY A 333 23.44 -7.45 -4.28
C GLY A 333 21.97 -7.52 -4.70
N ALA A 334 21.06 -7.94 -3.82
CA ALA A 334 19.62 -7.76 -4.05
C ALA A 334 19.18 -6.35 -3.65
N ARG A 335 18.17 -5.83 -4.35
CA ARG A 335 17.47 -4.61 -3.94
C ARG A 335 16.64 -4.85 -2.67
N PRO A 336 16.45 -3.86 -1.80
CA PRO A 336 15.57 -3.95 -0.66
C PRO A 336 14.12 -3.93 -1.10
N PHE A 337 13.28 -4.60 -0.34
CA PHE A 337 11.83 -4.62 -0.48
C PHE A 337 11.20 -3.99 0.76
N ARG A 338 10.07 -3.31 0.58
CA ARG A 338 9.27 -2.86 1.72
C ARG A 338 8.38 -4.01 2.16
N LEU A 339 8.46 -4.34 3.44
CA LEU A 339 7.64 -5.33 4.11
C LEU A 339 6.76 -4.64 5.16
N ASP A 340 5.45 -4.67 4.93
CA ASP A 340 4.47 -4.29 5.94
C ASP A 340 4.09 -5.52 6.76
N ILE A 341 3.99 -5.38 8.08
CA ILE A 341 3.63 -6.45 9.01
C ILE A 341 2.52 -5.95 9.92
N SER A 342 1.46 -6.74 10.11
CA SER A 342 0.46 -6.45 11.15
C SER A 342 1.16 -6.46 12.52
N ALA A 343 1.05 -5.36 13.26
CA ALA A 343 1.78 -5.17 14.51
C ALA A 343 1.37 -6.16 15.61
N SER A 344 0.21 -6.81 15.47
CA SER A 344 -0.18 -7.94 16.32
C SER A 344 0.87 -9.06 16.32
N SER A 345 1.48 -9.33 15.15
CA SER A 345 2.58 -10.30 15.00
C SER A 345 3.82 -9.93 15.81
N LEU A 346 3.99 -8.64 16.14
CA LEU A 346 5.08 -8.09 16.95
C LEU A 346 4.67 -7.94 18.44
N GLY A 347 3.53 -8.50 18.83
CA GLY A 347 2.98 -8.39 20.18
C GLY A 347 2.32 -7.05 20.49
N TYR A 348 1.89 -6.29 19.48
CA TYR A 348 1.12 -5.05 19.63
C TYR A 348 -0.34 -5.26 19.22
N GLY A 349 -1.18 -5.60 20.21
CA GLY A 349 -2.62 -5.84 20.01
C GLY A 349 -3.51 -4.62 20.20
N PHE A 350 -2.95 -3.45 20.53
CA PHE A 350 -3.75 -2.25 20.77
C PHE A 350 -4.34 -1.68 19.46
N PRO A 351 -5.47 -0.95 19.52
CA PRO A 351 -6.09 -0.27 18.38
C PRO A 351 -5.17 0.71 17.63
N MET A 352 -5.17 0.68 16.29
CA MET A 352 -4.34 1.60 15.50
C MET A 352 -4.63 3.10 15.74
N LYS A 353 -5.85 3.45 16.18
CA LYS A 353 -6.23 4.83 16.58
C LYS A 353 -5.43 5.40 17.75
N GLU A 354 -4.73 4.55 18.51
CA GLU A 354 -3.90 4.97 19.64
C GLU A 354 -2.52 5.49 19.18
N ILE A 355 -2.05 5.13 17.98
CA ILE A 355 -0.79 5.62 17.43
C ILE A 355 -0.99 7.01 16.81
N ARG A 356 -0.54 8.05 17.51
CA ARG A 356 -0.61 9.44 17.02
C ARG A 356 0.52 9.84 16.09
N ARG A 357 1.65 9.14 16.15
CA ARG A 357 2.84 9.39 15.35
C ARG A 357 3.59 8.09 15.09
N ASN A 358 4.27 8.00 13.95
CA ASN A 358 5.18 6.90 13.69
C ASN A 358 6.21 6.78 14.82
N ALA A 359 6.49 5.55 15.24
CA ALA A 359 7.43 5.26 16.31
C ALA A 359 8.10 3.91 16.04
N PHE A 360 9.39 3.81 16.36
CA PHE A 360 10.07 2.53 16.31
C PHE A 360 9.45 1.56 17.33
N VAL A 361 9.46 0.28 16.99
CA VAL A 361 9.18 -0.79 17.96
C VAL A 361 10.17 -0.68 19.13
N VAL A 362 9.74 -1.06 20.33
CA VAL A 362 10.56 -0.94 21.53
C VAL A 362 11.77 -1.88 21.43
N GLU A 363 12.97 -1.34 21.66
CA GLU A 363 14.20 -2.11 21.69
C GLU A 363 14.18 -3.17 22.80
N GLY A 364 14.71 -4.36 22.52
CA GLY A 364 14.68 -5.50 23.45
C GLY A 364 13.42 -6.36 23.38
N ARG A 365 12.39 -5.98 22.60
CA ARG A 365 11.38 -6.98 22.16
C ARG A 365 12.00 -7.92 21.13
N GLY A 366 11.74 -9.21 21.28
CA GLY A 366 12.17 -10.23 20.32
C GLY A 366 11.62 -9.93 18.93
N LEU A 367 12.52 -9.85 17.94
CA LEU A 367 12.17 -9.66 16.52
C LEU A 367 11.91 -11.00 15.82
N ASP A 368 11.63 -12.05 16.59
CA ASP A 368 11.55 -13.42 16.10
C ASP A 368 10.39 -13.63 15.12
N ALA A 369 9.27 -12.93 15.31
CA ALA A 369 8.18 -12.94 14.34
C ALA A 369 8.56 -12.29 13.00
N VAL A 370 9.45 -11.28 13.01
CA VAL A 370 9.99 -10.72 11.75
C VAL A 370 10.89 -11.75 11.10
N ARG A 371 11.83 -12.33 11.85
CA ARG A 371 12.74 -13.37 11.35
C ARG A 371 11.99 -14.56 10.75
N GLU A 372 10.97 -15.07 11.45
CA GLU A 372 10.10 -16.15 10.96
C GLU A 372 9.46 -15.80 9.61
N VAL A 373 8.95 -14.57 9.44
CA VAL A 373 8.45 -14.10 8.14
C VAL A 373 9.56 -14.04 7.10
N LEU A 374 10.73 -13.50 7.45
CA LEU A 374 11.85 -13.36 6.53
C LEU A 374 12.41 -14.70 6.06
N ASP A 375 12.38 -15.73 6.91
CA ASP A 375 12.76 -17.11 6.54
C ASP A 375 11.85 -17.63 5.43
N HIS A 376 10.53 -17.48 5.60
CA HIS A 376 9.56 -17.84 4.55
C HIS A 376 9.77 -17.00 3.29
N LEU A 377 9.99 -15.69 3.40
CA LEU A 377 10.24 -14.84 2.23
C LEU A 377 11.53 -15.22 1.51
N GLY A 378 12.60 -15.52 2.23
CA GLY A 378 13.89 -15.93 1.71
C GLY A 378 13.83 -17.29 1.01
N PHE A 379 13.17 -18.28 1.62
CA PHE A 379 12.98 -19.60 1.02
C PHE A 379 12.24 -19.54 -0.32
N TRP A 380 11.21 -18.69 -0.41
CA TRP A 380 10.42 -18.53 -1.63
C TRP A 380 10.98 -17.46 -2.59
N PHE A 381 12.09 -16.81 -2.22
CA PHE A 381 12.74 -15.80 -3.03
C PHE A 381 13.43 -16.45 -4.23
N CYS A 382 13.18 -15.91 -5.43
CA CYS A 382 13.79 -16.39 -6.66
C CYS A 382 14.84 -15.40 -7.20
N ASN A 383 14.43 -14.16 -7.46
CA ASN A 383 15.29 -13.08 -7.95
C ASN A 383 14.57 -11.73 -7.81
N PRO A 384 15.22 -10.57 -8.06
CA PRO A 384 14.59 -9.26 -7.88
C PRO A 384 13.32 -8.99 -8.73
N LEU A 385 13.08 -9.74 -9.81
CA LEU A 385 11.90 -9.60 -10.68
C LEU A 385 10.74 -10.50 -10.21
N GLU A 386 11.06 -11.73 -9.85
CA GLU A 386 10.08 -12.77 -9.51
C GLU A 386 9.81 -12.89 -8.01
N TYR A 387 10.73 -12.36 -7.18
CA TYR A 387 10.73 -11.98 -5.75
C TYR A 387 10.07 -12.93 -4.73
N ASN A 388 8.90 -13.50 -5.02
CA ASN A 388 8.25 -14.53 -4.23
C ASN A 388 7.40 -15.43 -5.16
N LEU A 389 7.76 -16.71 -5.25
CA LEU A 389 7.11 -17.65 -6.17
C LEU A 389 5.60 -17.82 -5.94
N PRO A 390 5.10 -17.97 -4.70
CA PRO A 390 3.67 -17.99 -4.38
C PRO A 390 2.92 -16.74 -4.83
N LEU A 391 3.44 -15.54 -4.55
CA LEU A 391 2.80 -14.30 -5.02
C LEU A 391 2.75 -14.21 -6.54
N ARG A 392 3.84 -14.60 -7.23
CA ARG A 392 3.84 -14.65 -8.70
C ARG A 392 2.80 -15.62 -9.27
N GLN A 393 2.58 -16.75 -8.61
CA GLN A 393 1.54 -17.70 -9.02
C GLN A 393 0.14 -17.13 -8.78
N ALA A 394 -0.07 -16.44 -7.65
CA ALA A 394 -1.33 -15.76 -7.35
C ALA A 394 -1.62 -14.65 -8.39
N ASP A 395 -0.63 -13.81 -8.72
CA ASP A 395 -0.70 -12.78 -9.78
C ASP A 395 -1.15 -13.40 -11.10
N ARG A 396 -0.44 -14.45 -11.57
CA ARG A 396 -0.76 -15.10 -12.84
C ARG A 396 -2.20 -15.62 -12.92
N LEU A 397 -2.71 -16.17 -11.82
CA LEU A 397 -4.09 -16.68 -11.75
C LEU A 397 -5.12 -15.54 -11.64
N ALA A 398 -4.81 -14.50 -10.87
CA ALA A 398 -5.68 -13.35 -10.65
C ALA A 398 -5.62 -12.35 -11.82
N ARG A 399 -4.60 -12.40 -12.68
CA ARG A 399 -4.33 -11.44 -13.76
C ARG A 399 -5.52 -11.27 -14.67
N PHE A 400 -6.24 -10.17 -14.51
CA PHE A 400 -7.49 -9.95 -15.21
C PHE A 400 -7.24 -9.38 -16.60
N ASP A 401 -7.18 -10.27 -17.58
CA ASP A 401 -6.96 -9.90 -18.97
C ASP A 401 -8.07 -8.99 -19.53
N ARG A 402 -7.66 -7.94 -20.26
CA ARG A 402 -8.58 -6.93 -20.82
C ARG A 402 -9.46 -7.53 -21.91
N GLN A 403 -8.93 -8.44 -22.73
CA GLN A 403 -9.68 -9.10 -23.80
C GLN A 403 -10.72 -10.06 -23.21
N LEU A 404 -10.37 -10.83 -22.18
CA LEU A 404 -11.32 -11.67 -21.43
C LEU A 404 -12.45 -10.83 -20.83
N TYR A 405 -12.12 -9.69 -20.21
CA TYR A 405 -13.12 -8.79 -19.63
C TYR A 405 -14.08 -8.26 -20.70
N ALA A 406 -13.56 -7.66 -21.78
CA ALA A 406 -14.36 -7.07 -22.85
C ALA A 406 -15.20 -8.11 -23.61
N SER A 407 -14.71 -9.34 -23.78
CA SER A 407 -15.42 -10.38 -24.54
C SER A 407 -16.43 -11.19 -23.74
N ARG A 408 -16.29 -11.29 -22.40
CA ARG A 408 -17.13 -12.16 -21.56
C ARG A 408 -17.85 -11.43 -20.43
N TYR A 409 -17.15 -10.60 -19.68
CA TYR A 409 -17.67 -10.02 -18.45
C TYR A 409 -18.51 -8.77 -18.72
N GLU A 410 -17.96 -7.81 -19.47
CA GLU A 410 -18.64 -6.56 -19.79
C GLU A 410 -20.00 -6.78 -20.48
N PRO A 411 -20.13 -7.64 -21.52
CA PRO A 411 -21.42 -7.88 -22.18
C PRO A 411 -22.46 -8.47 -21.23
N PHE A 412 -22.05 -9.36 -20.32
CA PHE A 412 -22.95 -9.94 -19.33
C PHE A 412 -23.45 -8.89 -18.34
N ILE A 413 -22.57 -7.99 -17.89
CA ILE A 413 -22.92 -6.90 -16.98
C ILE A 413 -23.87 -5.91 -17.67
N ILE A 414 -23.58 -5.52 -18.92
CA ILE A 414 -24.45 -4.63 -19.71
C ILE A 414 -25.85 -5.22 -19.82
N LYS A 415 -25.95 -6.47 -20.29
CA LYS A 415 -27.24 -7.17 -20.41
C LYS A 415 -28.01 -7.17 -19.09
N ARG A 416 -27.32 -7.45 -17.98
CA ARG A 416 -27.96 -7.50 -16.66
C ARG A 416 -28.44 -6.13 -16.16
N MET A 417 -27.75 -5.05 -16.53
CA MET A 417 -28.15 -3.68 -16.23
C MET A 417 -29.34 -3.25 -17.08
N GLU A 418 -29.36 -3.62 -18.36
CA GLU A 418 -30.49 -3.39 -19.27
C GLU A 418 -31.76 -4.11 -18.79
N GLU A 419 -31.64 -5.36 -18.35
CA GLU A 419 -32.74 -6.13 -17.72
C GLU A 419 -33.31 -5.44 -16.46
N ARG A 420 -32.54 -4.54 -15.83
CA ARG A 420 -32.95 -3.74 -14.66
C ARG A 420 -33.40 -2.33 -15.03
N GLY A 421 -33.54 -2.04 -16.33
CA GLY A 421 -34.00 -0.74 -16.83
C GLY A 421 -32.92 0.34 -16.87
N VAL A 422 -31.64 -0.03 -16.75
CA VAL A 422 -30.51 0.92 -16.85
C VAL A 422 -29.80 0.76 -18.19
N THR A 423 -29.93 1.76 -19.06
CA THR A 423 -29.21 1.78 -20.34
C THR A 423 -27.78 2.29 -20.17
N LEU A 424 -26.80 1.41 -20.39
CA LEU A 424 -25.38 1.77 -20.37
C LEU A 424 -24.92 2.17 -21.78
N LEU A 425 -24.93 3.47 -22.05
CA LEU A 425 -24.50 4.01 -23.35
C LEU A 425 -22.96 4.08 -23.44
N SER A 426 -22.38 3.54 -24.50
CA SER A 426 -20.95 3.70 -24.81
C SER A 426 -20.55 5.17 -24.88
N ARG A 427 -19.27 5.47 -24.65
CA ARG A 427 -18.77 6.85 -24.80
C ARG A 427 -18.68 7.22 -26.27
N VAL A 428 -18.92 8.49 -26.59
CA VAL A 428 -18.85 9.03 -27.97
C VAL A 428 -17.51 8.73 -28.64
N ARG A 429 -16.41 8.73 -27.87
CA ARG A 429 -15.07 8.39 -28.36
C ARG A 429 -14.95 6.92 -28.78
N ASP A 430 -15.52 6.02 -28.00
CA ASP A 430 -15.45 4.57 -28.24
C ASP A 430 -16.31 4.18 -29.47
N LEU A 431 -17.38 4.94 -29.75
CA LEU A 431 -18.19 4.77 -30.96
C LEU A 431 -17.44 5.16 -32.26
N ARG A 432 -16.43 6.04 -32.19
CA ARG A 432 -15.63 6.42 -33.36
C ARG A 432 -14.65 5.32 -33.78
N GLU A 433 -14.19 4.50 -32.84
CA GLU A 433 -13.26 3.38 -33.11
C GLU A 433 -13.95 2.16 -33.74
N VAL A 434 -15.28 2.08 -33.69
CA VAL A 434 -16.07 0.99 -34.31
C VAL A 434 -16.52 1.34 -35.74
N VAL A 435 -16.50 2.63 -36.09
CA VAL A 435 -16.94 3.16 -37.40
C VAL A 435 -15.76 3.42 -38.35
N ALA A 436 -14.52 3.37 -37.85
CA ALA A 436 -13.28 3.42 -38.62
C ALA A 436 -12.71 2.01 -38.80
#